data_AF-A0A0D8JCM2-F1
#
_entry.id   AF-A0A0D8JCM2-F1
#
_cell.length_a   1.000
_cell.length_b   1.000
_cell.length_c   1.000
_cell.angle_alpha   90.00
_cell.angle_beta   90.00
_cell.angle_gamma   90.00
#
_symmetry.space_group_name_H-M   'P 1'
#
loop_
_entity.id
_entity.type
_entity.pdbx_description
1 polymer ?
#
loop_
_entity_poly.entity_id
_entity_poly.type
_entity_poly.pdbx_seq_one_letter_code
_entity_poly.pdbx_strand_id
1 'polypeptide(L)'
;MKKISLLILLPIVLGLSVVSFVTKGQSHLNSNSERISSQWVFYNDSGKLNYKRLPAGDQIMDFSHAGYLGGGVMLPDLPVKITVSPSGDDDTENIQKAIDAVSEMPLFGDFRGTVLLAPGEYTISKTISIEKSGVVLRGSGSGLSGNEKSTLRLSGDPFNALSISENSAHHNNSKKEESNLVYTKISNKYVPSGANSFSVEDASLFQVGDLIVIRKPVTESWVKFMQMNDLVRDGKPQTWLTVGSDLITERRITEISDNKITVDVPLSDSYDLDYLNSPGVVVEKGMTRSPVKQSGIEHLNIVSPLQSISHTKSHFTALRINGEDCWAKDLYIQETMNSVGIKGKRITVENVTVSREAPHQGASKPAEFAPNGSQVLIHRCKVIADNVWFVATGKGIPGPIVILNCDFAGNMRAESHQRWSTGMLYDNVRAKNGGIDFRNRGSMGSGHGWSMGWGIAWNCEARDYVIQNPPGAANWMIGCIGASQPMPRPFNAGPNLPEGIIDSPGVHVAPASLYLAQLNERLGRKALENIGYEIESLDHISF
;
A
#
# COMPACT_ATOMS: atom_id res chain seq x y z
N MET A 1 -80.72 63.40 -17.64
CA MET A 1 -82.13 63.23 -17.23
C MET A 1 -82.23 62.05 -16.28
N LYS A 2 -82.95 62.27 -15.17
CA LYS A 2 -83.24 61.33 -14.08
C LYS A 2 -83.65 59.94 -14.59
N LYS A 3 -83.21 58.86 -13.92
CA LYS A 3 -84.12 58.06 -13.08
C LYS A 3 -83.38 57.01 -12.23
N ILE A 4 -83.63 57.17 -10.95
CA ILE A 4 -83.62 56.23 -9.82
C ILE A 4 -84.10 54.82 -10.21
N SER A 5 -83.43 53.79 -9.70
CA SER A 5 -84.07 52.67 -8.99
C SER A 5 -83.05 51.90 -8.14
N LEU A 6 -83.31 51.94 -6.84
CA LEU A 6 -82.74 51.15 -5.77
C LEU A 6 -83.53 49.84 -5.70
N LEU A 7 -82.91 48.65 -5.58
CA LEU A 7 -83.33 47.60 -4.63
C LEU A 7 -82.50 46.30 -4.69
N ILE A 8 -82.23 45.78 -3.49
CA ILE A 8 -82.06 44.37 -3.05
C ILE A 8 -80.63 43.79 -2.97
N LEU A 9 -80.26 43.48 -1.71
CA LEU A 9 -79.10 42.74 -1.22
C LEU A 9 -79.09 41.27 -1.66
N LEU A 10 -77.90 40.71 -1.92
CA LEU A 10 -77.47 39.35 -1.54
C LEU A 10 -75.92 39.24 -1.65
N PRO A 11 -75.24 38.39 -0.86
CA PRO A 11 -73.82 38.53 -0.58
C PRO A 11 -72.97 37.92 -1.70
N ILE A 12 -71.96 38.67 -2.17
CA ILE A 12 -70.93 38.17 -3.08
C ILE A 12 -69.74 37.72 -2.23
N VAL A 13 -69.59 36.41 -2.06
CA VAL A 13 -68.30 35.80 -1.70
C VAL A 13 -67.54 35.62 -3.01
N LEU A 14 -66.47 36.41 -3.19
CA LEU A 14 -65.56 36.26 -4.33
C LEU A 14 -64.85 34.90 -4.25
N GLY A 15 -65.11 34.05 -5.23
CA GLY A 15 -64.23 32.92 -5.54
C GLY A 15 -62.96 33.42 -6.21
N LEU A 16 -61.84 33.37 -5.50
CA LEU A 16 -60.51 33.53 -6.10
C LEU A 16 -60.16 32.28 -6.91
N SER A 17 -60.09 32.43 -8.22
CA SER A 17 -59.41 31.50 -9.13
C SER A 17 -57.90 31.58 -8.91
N VAL A 18 -57.34 30.59 -8.21
CA VAL A 18 -55.89 30.41 -8.07
C VAL A 18 -55.39 29.67 -9.31
N VAL A 19 -54.52 30.34 -10.08
CA VAL A 19 -53.74 29.74 -11.16
C VAL A 19 -52.66 28.87 -10.52
N SER A 20 -52.84 27.55 -10.61
CA SER A 20 -51.83 26.57 -10.17
C SER A 20 -50.66 26.53 -11.16
N PHE A 21 -49.52 27.10 -10.77
CA PHE A 21 -48.25 26.81 -11.43
C PHE A 21 -47.89 25.34 -11.19
N VAL A 22 -47.91 24.52 -12.25
CA VAL A 22 -47.34 23.18 -12.23
C VAL A 22 -45.82 23.33 -12.30
N THR A 23 -45.16 23.36 -11.15
CA THR A 23 -43.74 23.05 -11.07
C THR A 23 -43.59 21.56 -11.32
N LYS A 24 -43.03 21.19 -12.48
CA LYS A 24 -42.48 19.85 -12.71
C LYS A 24 -41.38 19.63 -11.67
N GLY A 25 -41.72 18.96 -10.58
CA GLY A 25 -40.74 18.37 -9.69
C GLY A 25 -39.97 17.32 -10.47
N GLN A 26 -38.71 17.60 -10.80
CA GLN A 26 -37.74 16.53 -11.02
C GLN A 26 -37.64 15.78 -9.70
N SER A 27 -38.24 14.60 -9.64
CA SER A 27 -37.91 13.60 -8.64
C SER A 27 -36.44 13.26 -8.81
N HIS A 28 -35.57 13.86 -8.01
CA HIS A 28 -34.29 13.26 -7.69
C HIS A 28 -34.59 11.92 -7.05
N LEU A 29 -34.50 10.86 -7.85
CA LEU A 29 -34.37 9.51 -7.34
C LEU A 29 -33.03 9.48 -6.59
N ASN A 30 -33.08 9.69 -5.28
CA ASN A 30 -32.03 9.25 -4.38
C ASN A 30 -31.96 7.73 -4.48
N SER A 31 -31.11 7.22 -5.37
CA SER A 31 -30.74 5.81 -5.36
C SER A 31 -29.77 5.58 -4.20
N ASN A 32 -30.28 5.58 -2.96
CA ASN A 32 -29.69 4.79 -1.90
C ASN A 32 -29.94 3.32 -2.26
N SER A 33 -29.17 2.80 -3.21
CA SER A 33 -28.98 1.36 -3.31
C SER A 33 -28.15 0.99 -2.09
N GLU A 34 -28.78 0.42 -1.07
CA GLU A 34 -28.04 -0.31 -0.03
C GLU A 34 -27.06 -1.24 -0.75
N ARG A 35 -25.75 -1.03 -0.56
CA ARG A 35 -24.74 -1.89 -1.18
C ARG A 35 -24.96 -3.30 -0.65
N ILE A 36 -24.80 -4.29 -1.53
CA ILE A 36 -24.86 -5.70 -1.11
C ILE A 36 -23.76 -5.91 -0.05
N SER A 37 -24.09 -6.51 1.08
CA SER A 37 -23.07 -6.82 2.08
C SER A 37 -22.15 -7.94 1.57
N SER A 38 -20.83 -7.81 1.75
CA SER A 38 -19.92 -8.92 1.48
C SER A 38 -20.24 -10.12 2.38
N GLN A 39 -19.96 -11.32 1.90
CA GLN A 39 -20.03 -12.55 2.70
C GLN A 39 -18.76 -12.81 3.53
N TRP A 40 -17.68 -12.06 3.29
CA TRP A 40 -16.37 -12.32 3.88
C TRP A 40 -16.04 -11.40 5.04
N VAL A 41 -16.32 -10.10 4.87
CA VAL A 41 -16.21 -9.10 5.94
C VAL A 41 -17.41 -8.19 5.87
N PHE A 42 -18.20 -8.15 6.94
CA PHE A 42 -19.45 -7.40 6.97
C PHE A 42 -19.75 -6.88 8.37
N TYR A 43 -20.56 -5.82 8.46
CA TYR A 43 -21.06 -5.36 9.75
C TYR A 43 -22.15 -6.30 10.27
N ASN A 44 -22.03 -6.69 11.54
CA ASN A 44 -23.10 -7.38 12.26
C ASN A 44 -24.14 -6.39 12.81
N ASP A 45 -25.18 -6.91 13.46
CA ASP A 45 -26.28 -6.09 14.02
C ASP A 45 -25.82 -5.06 15.07
N SER A 46 -24.62 -5.24 15.66
CA SER A 46 -24.01 -4.29 16.60
C SER A 46 -23.10 -3.25 15.94
N GLY A 47 -23.00 -3.26 14.61
CA GLY A 47 -22.13 -2.36 13.84
C GLY A 47 -20.64 -2.72 13.91
N LYS A 48 -20.30 -3.96 14.30
CA LYS A 48 -18.91 -4.47 14.35
C LYS A 48 -18.63 -5.37 13.15
N LEU A 49 -17.39 -5.40 12.69
CA LEU A 49 -16.97 -6.25 11.59
C LEU A 49 -16.92 -7.70 12.04
N ASN A 50 -17.63 -8.56 11.31
CA ASN A 50 -17.51 -10.00 11.39
C ASN A 50 -16.68 -10.53 10.22
N TYR A 51 -15.87 -11.55 10.48
CA TYR A 51 -14.94 -12.15 9.53
C TYR A 51 -15.31 -13.62 9.28
N LYS A 52 -15.55 -13.96 8.02
CA LYS A 52 -15.70 -15.35 7.61
C LYS A 52 -14.34 -16.05 7.62
N ARG A 53 -14.34 -17.28 8.14
CA ARG A 53 -13.16 -18.14 8.18
C ARG A 53 -13.25 -19.26 7.15
N LEU A 54 -12.10 -19.61 6.60
CA LEU A 54 -11.89 -20.88 5.90
C LEU A 54 -11.85 -22.04 6.91
N PRO A 55 -12.02 -23.30 6.45
CA PRO A 55 -12.05 -24.46 7.36
C PRO A 55 -10.83 -24.61 8.27
N ALA A 56 -9.64 -24.22 7.81
CA ALA A 56 -8.41 -24.25 8.61
C ALA A 56 -8.27 -23.07 9.60
N GLY A 57 -9.22 -22.13 9.58
CA GLY A 57 -9.27 -20.97 10.46
C GLY A 57 -8.78 -19.66 9.81
N ASP A 58 -8.27 -19.70 8.58
CA ASP A 58 -7.77 -18.51 7.89
C ASP A 58 -8.90 -17.52 7.61
N GLN A 59 -8.58 -16.23 7.66
CA GLN A 59 -9.53 -15.16 7.39
C GLN A 59 -8.82 -13.99 6.73
N ILE A 60 -9.61 -13.08 6.16
CA ILE A 60 -9.11 -11.77 5.75
C ILE A 60 -8.55 -11.07 7.00
N MET A 61 -7.28 -10.66 6.95
CA MET A 61 -6.60 -10.03 8.08
C MET A 61 -7.07 -8.58 8.32
N ASP A 62 -6.76 -8.05 9.50
CA ASP A 62 -6.89 -6.62 9.77
C ASP A 62 -5.75 -5.82 9.10
N PHE A 63 -6.10 -5.04 8.07
CA PHE A 63 -5.17 -4.18 7.33
C PHE A 63 -4.97 -2.81 7.95
N SER A 64 -5.76 -2.44 8.98
CA SER A 64 -5.77 -1.09 9.55
C SER A 64 -4.45 -0.67 10.19
N HIS A 65 -3.52 -1.62 10.39
CA HIS A 65 -2.17 -1.39 10.90
C HIS A 65 -1.18 -0.84 9.86
N ALA A 66 -1.60 -0.64 8.62
CA ALA A 66 -0.80 -0.04 7.56
C ALA A 66 -0.73 1.49 7.64
N GLY A 67 0.46 2.05 7.43
CA GLY A 67 0.73 3.49 7.40
C GLY A 67 1.60 3.97 8.55
N TYR A 68 1.94 5.27 8.49
CA TYR A 68 2.69 6.02 9.50
C TYR A 68 2.18 5.72 10.92
N LEU A 69 3.10 5.35 11.82
CA LEU A 69 2.83 4.93 13.20
C LEU A 69 1.77 3.83 13.36
N GLY A 70 1.55 3.04 12.30
CA GLY A 70 0.58 1.93 12.29
C GLY A 70 -0.80 2.34 11.80
N GLY A 71 -0.94 3.44 11.05
CA GLY A 71 -2.18 3.87 10.41
C GLY A 71 -3.07 4.74 11.31
N GLY A 72 -3.86 5.63 10.70
CA GLY A 72 -4.80 6.51 11.40
C GLY A 72 -4.19 7.71 12.14
N VAL A 73 -2.88 7.95 11.95
CA VAL A 73 -2.16 9.05 12.58
C VAL A 73 -1.90 10.14 11.54
N MET A 74 -2.15 11.39 11.94
CA MET A 74 -1.91 12.55 11.09
C MET A 74 -0.42 12.73 10.88
N LEU A 75 0.00 12.94 9.62
CA LEU A 75 1.38 13.26 9.31
C LEU A 75 1.77 14.59 9.97
N PRO A 76 2.94 14.68 10.62
CA PRO A 76 3.30 15.84 11.42
C PRO A 76 3.60 17.06 10.53
N ASP A 77 3.13 18.24 10.94
CA ASP A 77 3.58 19.51 10.37
C ASP A 77 4.65 20.13 11.26
N LEU A 78 5.90 20.08 10.81
CA LEU A 78 7.05 20.48 11.60
C LEU A 78 7.51 21.92 11.27
N PRO A 79 8.03 22.66 12.27
CA PRO A 79 8.55 24.00 12.06
C PRO A 79 9.75 24.00 11.11
N VAL A 80 9.77 24.98 10.19
CA VAL A 80 10.90 25.25 9.32
C VAL A 80 12.08 25.75 10.12
N LYS A 81 13.23 25.10 9.94
CA LYS A 81 14.51 25.44 10.57
C LYS A 81 15.46 26.15 9.61
N ILE A 82 15.45 25.71 8.35
CA ILE A 82 16.29 26.28 7.29
C ILE A 82 15.43 26.41 6.03
N THR A 83 15.54 27.55 5.34
CA THR A 83 14.96 27.75 4.00
C THR A 83 16.07 27.87 2.98
N VAL A 84 15.96 27.15 1.87
CA VAL A 84 16.91 27.17 0.74
C VAL A 84 16.21 27.79 -0.46
N SER A 85 16.83 28.79 -1.10
CA SER A 85 16.36 29.36 -2.38
C SER A 85 17.16 28.74 -3.54
N PRO A 86 16.58 28.63 -4.74
CA PRO A 86 17.31 28.11 -5.89
C PRO A 86 18.48 29.04 -6.23
N SER A 87 19.65 28.47 -6.52
CA SER A 87 20.87 29.23 -6.83
C SER A 87 20.94 29.69 -8.29
N GLY A 88 20.26 28.98 -9.19
CA GLY A 88 20.44 29.12 -10.64
C GLY A 88 21.52 28.21 -11.23
N ASP A 89 22.28 27.49 -10.39
CA ASP A 89 23.28 26.49 -10.74
C ASP A 89 22.88 25.11 -10.16
N ASP A 90 23.84 24.21 -9.92
CA ASP A 90 23.59 22.94 -9.22
C ASP A 90 23.38 23.17 -7.71
N ASP A 91 22.17 22.88 -7.24
CA ASP A 91 21.71 23.08 -5.87
C ASP A 91 21.95 21.87 -4.95
N THR A 92 22.49 20.76 -5.47
CA THR A 92 22.64 19.49 -4.73
C THR A 92 23.32 19.70 -3.37
N GLU A 93 24.51 20.31 -3.38
CA GLU A 93 25.31 20.54 -2.16
C GLU A 93 24.66 21.55 -1.22
N ASN A 94 23.94 22.53 -1.75
CA ASN A 94 23.27 23.55 -0.94
C ASN A 94 22.09 22.94 -0.17
N ILE A 95 21.30 22.09 -0.84
CA ILE A 95 20.19 21.37 -0.20
C ILE A 95 20.73 20.35 0.80
N GLN A 96 21.77 19.58 0.44
CA GLN A 96 22.34 18.59 1.35
C GLN A 96 22.91 19.24 2.62
N LYS A 97 23.65 20.35 2.51
CA LYS A 97 24.15 21.09 3.69
C LYS A 97 23.04 21.58 4.61
N ALA A 98 21.90 21.99 4.06
CA ALA A 98 20.75 22.38 4.87
C ALA A 98 20.16 21.18 5.63
N ILE A 99 20.05 20.01 4.98
CA ILE A 99 19.62 18.77 5.62
C ILE A 99 20.61 18.35 6.71
N ASP A 100 21.90 18.41 6.44
CA ASP A 100 22.95 18.05 7.39
C ASP A 100 22.91 18.98 8.62
N ALA A 101 22.73 20.30 8.40
CA ALA A 101 22.60 21.26 9.48
C ALA A 101 21.37 21.02 10.36
N VAL A 102 20.20 20.70 9.78
CA VAL A 102 19.02 20.28 10.55
C VAL A 102 19.26 18.94 11.25
N SER A 103 20.01 18.02 10.63
CA SER A 103 20.38 16.72 11.19
C SER A 103 21.28 16.83 12.42
N GLU A 104 22.01 17.92 12.60
CA GLU A 104 22.80 18.20 13.81
C GLU A 104 22.01 18.91 14.93
N MET A 105 20.80 19.40 14.67
CA MET A 105 19.97 20.05 15.69
C MET A 105 19.45 19.03 16.71
N PRO A 106 19.32 19.39 18.01
CA PRO A 106 18.77 18.47 19.01
C PRO A 106 17.34 18.05 18.66
N LEU A 107 16.98 16.82 19.07
CA LEU A 107 15.60 16.35 18.97
C LEU A 107 14.70 17.16 19.93
N PHE A 108 13.54 17.58 19.43
CA PHE A 108 12.41 18.07 20.19
C PHE A 108 11.26 17.07 20.03
N GLY A 109 11.05 16.23 21.05
CA GLY A 109 10.30 14.99 20.87
C GLY A 109 11.09 14.04 19.96
N ASP A 110 10.46 13.55 18.89
CA ASP A 110 11.11 12.68 17.91
C ASP A 110 11.64 13.41 16.66
N PHE A 111 11.59 14.75 16.64
CA PHE A 111 11.86 15.57 15.46
C PHE A 111 12.96 16.61 15.65
N ARG A 112 13.69 16.93 14.58
CA ARG A 112 14.69 18.01 14.49
C ARG A 112 14.11 19.23 13.76
N GLY A 113 13.38 18.99 12.68
CA GLY A 113 12.61 20.02 11.97
C GLY A 113 12.67 19.90 10.45
N THR A 114 12.23 20.96 9.77
CA THR A 114 12.04 20.98 8.32
C THR A 114 13.10 21.84 7.61
N VAL A 115 13.66 21.30 6.53
CA VAL A 115 14.30 22.08 5.47
C VAL A 115 13.24 22.43 4.44
N LEU A 116 12.98 23.73 4.26
CA LEU A 116 12.04 24.24 3.26
C LEU A 116 12.79 24.65 1.99
N LEU A 117 12.36 24.15 0.84
CA LEU A 117 12.71 24.71 -0.46
C LEU A 117 11.68 25.79 -0.82
N ALA A 118 12.14 27.03 -1.00
CA ALA A 118 11.31 28.12 -1.50
C ALA A 118 10.73 27.78 -2.91
N PRO A 119 9.72 28.52 -3.39
CA PRO A 119 9.22 28.33 -4.74
C PRO A 119 10.33 28.58 -5.77
N GLY A 120 10.42 27.71 -6.78
CA GLY A 120 11.43 27.83 -7.82
C GLY A 120 11.91 26.50 -8.38
N GLU A 121 12.95 26.57 -9.20
CA GLU A 121 13.55 25.40 -9.87
C GLU A 121 14.98 25.20 -9.38
N TYR A 122 15.24 23.99 -8.88
CA TYR A 122 16.52 23.56 -8.34
C TYR A 122 17.12 22.54 -9.28
N THR A 123 18.33 22.76 -9.78
CA THR A 123 19.02 21.73 -10.55
C THR A 123 19.76 20.81 -9.60
N ILE A 124 19.59 19.50 -9.72
CA ILE A 124 20.33 18.52 -8.92
C ILE A 124 21.01 17.49 -9.83
N SER A 125 22.23 17.12 -9.49
CA SER A 125 23.06 16.18 -10.26
C SER A 125 23.38 14.88 -9.51
N LYS A 126 23.02 14.80 -8.22
CA LYS A 126 23.20 13.61 -7.37
C LYS A 126 22.07 13.49 -6.35
N THR A 127 22.00 12.32 -5.71
CA THR A 127 21.03 12.00 -4.66
C THR A 127 21.13 12.97 -3.48
N ILE A 128 19.99 13.52 -3.05
CA ILE A 128 19.84 14.19 -1.76
C ILE A 128 19.35 13.18 -0.72
N SER A 129 20.06 13.08 0.41
CA SER A 129 19.85 12.02 1.41
C SER A 129 19.47 12.58 2.78
N ILE A 130 18.45 11.98 3.39
CA ILE A 130 18.11 12.13 4.80
C ILE A 130 18.59 10.86 5.54
N GLU A 131 19.67 11.01 6.30
CA GLU A 131 20.34 9.89 6.97
C GLU A 131 20.16 9.85 8.49
N LYS A 132 19.52 10.88 9.07
CA LYS A 132 19.17 10.94 10.49
C LYS A 132 17.66 11.08 10.68
N SER A 133 17.19 10.53 11.79
CA SER A 133 15.78 10.61 12.20
C SER A 133 15.33 12.03 12.51
N GLY A 134 14.05 12.30 12.31
CA GLY A 134 13.39 13.53 12.72
C GLY A 134 13.51 14.68 11.70
N VAL A 135 13.86 14.40 10.45
CA VAL A 135 14.16 15.45 9.45
C VAL A 135 13.17 15.37 8.29
N VAL A 136 12.63 16.52 7.91
CA VAL A 136 11.72 16.65 6.77
C VAL A 136 12.35 17.54 5.70
N LEU A 137 12.34 17.07 4.45
CA LEU A 137 12.57 17.93 3.29
C LEU A 137 11.20 18.29 2.69
N ARG A 138 10.91 19.58 2.63
CA ARG A 138 9.62 20.12 2.19
C ARG A 138 9.83 21.13 1.07
N GLY A 139 9.10 21.02 -0.02
CA GLY A 139 8.96 22.11 -0.99
C GLY A 139 7.76 23.02 -0.68
N SER A 140 7.60 24.07 -1.47
CA SER A 140 6.47 24.99 -1.35
C SER A 140 5.19 24.50 -2.07
N GLY A 141 5.24 23.33 -2.70
CA GLY A 141 4.12 22.73 -3.43
C GLY A 141 4.58 21.84 -4.58
N SER A 142 3.76 20.83 -4.91
CA SER A 142 3.96 19.98 -6.10
C SER A 142 3.53 20.66 -7.41
N GLY A 143 2.70 21.70 -7.33
CA GLY A 143 2.03 22.31 -8.47
C GLY A 143 0.80 21.54 -8.98
N LEU A 144 0.36 20.47 -8.29
CA LEU A 144 -0.92 19.78 -8.59
C LEU A 144 -2.12 20.44 -7.90
N SER A 145 -1.88 21.11 -6.77
CA SER A 145 -2.90 21.83 -6.00
C SER A 145 -2.43 23.27 -5.76
N GLY A 146 -2.76 24.17 -6.68
CA GLY A 146 -2.33 25.57 -6.64
C GLY A 146 -1.14 25.90 -7.54
N ASN A 147 -0.68 27.15 -7.49
CA ASN A 147 0.36 27.69 -8.38
C ASN A 147 1.78 27.62 -7.78
N GLU A 148 1.91 27.39 -6.47
CA GLU A 148 3.21 27.31 -5.81
C GLU A 148 3.89 25.98 -6.11
N LYS A 149 5.20 26.04 -6.38
CA LYS A 149 5.95 24.89 -6.86
C LYS A 149 7.43 24.98 -6.51
N SER A 150 7.97 23.92 -5.90
CA SER A 150 9.42 23.70 -5.79
C SER A 150 9.79 22.50 -6.65
N THR A 151 10.51 22.75 -7.74
CA THR A 151 10.87 21.73 -8.72
C THR A 151 12.32 21.29 -8.57
N LEU A 152 12.55 20.01 -8.35
CA LEU A 152 13.86 19.37 -8.52
C LEU A 152 14.00 18.91 -9.98
N ARG A 153 14.89 19.56 -10.75
CA ARG A 153 15.27 19.15 -12.10
C ARG A 153 16.51 18.26 -12.04
N LEU A 154 16.35 17.01 -12.44
CA LEU A 154 17.47 16.07 -12.46
C LEU A 154 18.35 16.33 -13.69
N SER A 155 19.66 16.30 -13.52
CA SER A 155 20.64 16.59 -14.56
C SER A 155 21.84 15.65 -14.48
N GLY A 156 22.61 15.55 -15.57
CA GLY A 156 23.81 14.68 -15.62
C GLY A 156 23.49 13.19 -15.86
N ASP A 157 24.34 12.32 -15.33
CA ASP A 157 24.17 10.87 -15.42
C ASP A 157 22.99 10.38 -14.56
N PRO A 158 22.30 9.29 -14.90
CA PRO A 158 21.12 8.88 -14.15
C PRO A 158 21.39 8.46 -12.69
N PHE A 159 20.55 8.95 -11.76
CA PHE A 159 20.61 8.67 -10.31
C PHE A 159 19.21 8.62 -9.66
N ASN A 160 19.16 8.34 -8.35
CA ASN A 160 17.94 8.45 -7.54
C ASN A 160 17.84 9.84 -6.90
N ALA A 161 16.77 10.60 -7.14
CA ALA A 161 16.70 11.99 -6.67
C ALA A 161 16.76 12.13 -5.14
N LEU A 162 15.91 11.41 -4.40
CA LEU A 162 15.74 11.58 -2.96
C LEU A 162 15.83 10.23 -2.22
N SER A 163 16.54 10.20 -1.09
CA SER A 163 16.60 9.01 -0.23
C SER A 163 16.35 9.34 1.25
N ILE A 164 15.61 8.46 1.92
CA ILE A 164 15.57 8.34 3.37
C ILE A 164 16.16 6.98 3.71
N SER A 165 17.33 6.93 4.31
CA SER A 165 17.99 5.67 4.69
C SER A 165 19.16 5.92 5.62
N GLU A 166 19.49 4.97 6.49
CA GLU A 166 20.75 5.03 7.24
C GLU A 166 21.97 5.17 6.30
N ASN A 167 22.99 5.91 6.75
CA ASN A 167 24.24 6.02 6.00
C ASN A 167 24.92 4.63 5.88
N SER A 168 25.18 4.21 4.64
CA SER A 168 25.80 2.91 4.35
C SER A 168 27.24 2.80 4.86
N ALA A 169 27.93 3.91 5.17
CA ALA A 169 29.26 3.92 5.76
C ALA A 169 29.30 3.36 7.19
N HIS A 170 28.14 3.21 7.86
CA HIS A 170 28.01 2.56 9.16
C HIS A 170 27.59 1.09 9.09
N HIS A 171 27.47 0.50 7.88
CA HIS A 171 27.54 -0.95 7.74
C HIS A 171 28.97 -1.43 7.93
N ASN A 172 29.49 -1.25 9.15
CA ASN A 172 30.42 -2.23 9.67
C ASN A 172 29.73 -3.58 9.49
N ASN A 173 30.40 -4.49 8.79
CA ASN A 173 30.18 -5.93 8.95
C ASN A 173 30.28 -6.21 10.44
N SER A 174 29.18 -6.01 11.18
CA SER A 174 28.97 -6.72 12.42
C SER A 174 28.98 -8.16 11.95
N LYS A 175 30.14 -8.80 12.14
CA LYS A 175 30.23 -10.24 12.25
C LYS A 175 28.98 -10.63 13.03
N LYS A 176 28.23 -11.61 12.52
CA LYS A 176 27.34 -12.41 13.35
C LYS A 176 28.21 -12.85 14.54
N GLU A 177 28.20 -12.09 15.63
CA GLU A 177 28.58 -12.63 16.89
C GLU A 177 27.58 -13.77 17.09
N GLU A 178 28.11 -14.98 17.25
CA GLU A 178 27.36 -16.12 17.77
C GLU A 178 26.97 -15.79 19.22
N SER A 179 26.17 -14.74 19.41
CA SER A 179 25.47 -14.47 20.64
C SER A 179 24.41 -15.56 20.77
N ASN A 180 24.20 -16.06 21.99
CA ASN A 180 23.07 -16.93 22.35
C ASN A 180 21.74 -16.31 21.88
N LEU A 181 21.33 -16.57 20.64
CA LEU A 181 20.10 -16.04 20.08
C LEU A 181 18.96 -16.67 20.88
N VAL A 182 18.16 -15.83 21.52
CA VAL A 182 16.92 -16.28 22.15
C VAL A 182 15.95 -16.63 21.01
N TYR A 183 15.67 -17.92 20.86
CA TYR A 183 14.71 -18.41 19.88
C TYR A 183 13.85 -19.53 20.47
N THR A 184 12.72 -19.74 19.84
CA THR A 184 11.78 -20.84 20.09
C THR A 184 11.16 -21.26 18.76
N LYS A 185 10.33 -22.29 18.75
CA LYS A 185 9.60 -22.72 17.55
C LYS A 185 8.10 -22.64 17.79
N ILE A 186 7.36 -22.36 16.73
CA ILE A 186 5.90 -22.49 16.76
C ILE A 186 5.54 -23.96 16.98
N SER A 187 4.67 -24.22 17.96
CA SER A 187 4.22 -25.57 18.34
C SER A 187 2.83 -25.91 17.79
N ASN A 188 2.09 -24.94 17.25
CA ASN A 188 0.84 -25.21 16.55
C ASN A 188 1.09 -26.07 15.31
N LYS A 189 0.26 -27.10 15.11
CA LYS A 189 0.24 -27.82 13.83
C LYS A 189 -0.05 -26.88 12.65
N TYR A 190 -0.96 -25.93 12.85
CA TYR A 190 -1.33 -24.93 11.88
C TYR A 190 -1.54 -23.57 12.56
N VAL A 191 -0.94 -22.51 12.03
CA VAL A 191 -1.26 -21.12 12.39
C VAL A 191 -1.96 -20.46 11.20
N PRO A 192 -3.21 -19.99 11.34
CA PRO A 192 -3.94 -19.37 10.25
C PRO A 192 -3.39 -18.01 9.83
N SER A 193 -3.53 -17.68 8.55
CA SER A 193 -3.43 -16.30 8.08
C SER A 193 -4.53 -15.44 8.70
N GLY A 194 -4.18 -14.23 9.12
CA GLY A 194 -5.04 -13.35 9.91
C GLY A 194 -5.10 -13.67 11.41
N ALA A 195 -4.31 -14.63 11.91
CA ALA A 195 -4.19 -14.87 13.34
C ALA A 195 -3.36 -13.78 14.04
N ASN A 196 -3.73 -13.44 15.27
CA ASN A 196 -2.99 -12.48 16.12
C ASN A 196 -2.21 -13.17 17.26
N SER A 197 -2.29 -14.50 17.36
CA SER A 197 -1.59 -15.26 18.38
C SER A 197 -1.23 -16.65 17.89
N PHE A 198 -0.17 -17.21 18.48
CA PHE A 198 0.31 -18.56 18.22
C PHE A 198 0.99 -19.10 19.48
N SER A 199 1.07 -20.43 19.58
CA SER A 199 1.77 -21.15 20.63
C SER A 199 3.19 -21.49 20.18
N VAL A 200 4.13 -21.38 21.11
CA VAL A 200 5.52 -21.77 20.94
C VAL A 200 5.87 -22.97 21.83
N GLU A 201 7.05 -23.55 21.64
CA GLU A 201 7.56 -24.63 22.49
C GLU A 201 7.91 -24.12 23.90
N ASP A 202 8.55 -22.94 23.97
CA ASP A 202 8.91 -22.26 25.21
C ASP A 202 8.94 -20.73 24.99
N ALA A 203 8.16 -19.98 25.77
CA ALA A 203 8.13 -18.52 25.76
C ALA A 203 8.89 -17.87 26.93
N SER A 204 9.54 -18.64 27.81
CA SER A 204 10.11 -18.18 29.08
C SER A 204 11.19 -17.09 28.96
N LEU A 205 11.85 -17.01 27.80
CA LEU A 205 12.89 -16.01 27.50
C LEU A 205 12.38 -14.82 26.68
N PHE A 206 11.07 -14.75 26.41
CA PHE A 206 10.40 -13.64 25.76
C PHE A 206 9.60 -12.81 26.78
N GLN A 207 9.39 -11.54 26.47
CA GLN A 207 8.58 -10.63 27.29
C GLN A 207 7.68 -9.75 26.40
N VAL A 208 6.60 -9.24 26.98
CA VAL A 208 5.76 -8.23 26.34
C VAL A 208 6.61 -7.01 25.94
N GLY A 209 6.41 -6.52 24.73
CA GLY A 209 7.19 -5.43 24.15
C GLY A 209 8.40 -5.88 23.34
N ASP A 210 8.83 -7.15 23.41
CA ASP A 210 9.91 -7.64 22.56
C ASP A 210 9.53 -7.55 21.07
N LEU A 211 10.48 -7.07 20.26
CA LEU A 211 10.44 -7.29 18.82
C LEU A 211 10.83 -8.75 18.56
N ILE A 212 10.06 -9.45 17.75
CA ILE A 212 10.35 -10.81 17.30
C ILE A 212 10.44 -10.85 15.78
N VAL A 213 11.27 -11.76 15.30
CA VAL A 213 11.38 -12.13 13.90
C VAL A 213 10.86 -13.56 13.75
N ILE A 214 9.85 -13.73 12.92
CA ILE A 214 9.25 -15.02 12.58
C ILE A 214 9.83 -15.47 11.25
N ARG A 215 10.46 -16.65 11.23
CA ARG A 215 11.12 -17.26 10.07
C ARG A 215 10.35 -18.48 9.60
N LYS A 216 9.66 -18.34 8.47
CA LYS A 216 9.02 -19.47 7.77
C LYS A 216 10.06 -20.08 6.81
N PRO A 217 10.51 -21.32 7.03
CA PRO A 217 11.49 -21.95 6.15
C PRO A 217 10.86 -22.28 4.80
N VAL A 218 11.64 -22.12 3.72
CA VAL A 218 11.31 -22.64 2.39
C VAL A 218 11.81 -24.09 2.33
N THR A 219 10.92 -25.05 2.57
CA THR A 219 11.24 -26.49 2.51
C THR A 219 10.95 -27.07 1.12
N GLU A 220 11.58 -28.21 0.80
CA GLU A 220 11.26 -28.95 -0.44
C GLU A 220 9.80 -29.40 -0.48
N SER A 221 9.27 -29.87 0.65
CA SER A 221 7.88 -30.28 0.82
C SER A 221 6.92 -29.13 0.53
N TRP A 222 7.22 -27.91 1.01
CA TRP A 222 6.40 -26.75 0.73
C TRP A 222 6.50 -26.32 -0.74
N VAL A 223 7.69 -26.24 -1.32
CA VAL A 223 7.86 -25.91 -2.75
C VAL A 223 7.11 -26.90 -3.65
N LYS A 224 7.13 -28.20 -3.31
CA LYS A 224 6.39 -29.25 -4.02
C LYS A 224 4.88 -29.12 -3.82
N PHE A 225 4.42 -28.87 -2.60
CA PHE A 225 3.00 -28.62 -2.31
C PHE A 225 2.44 -27.44 -3.13
N MET A 226 3.24 -26.37 -3.24
CA MET A 226 2.93 -25.20 -4.05
C MET A 226 3.04 -25.44 -5.56
N GLN A 227 3.47 -26.64 -5.98
CA GLN A 227 3.69 -27.06 -7.37
C GLN A 227 4.74 -26.22 -8.10
N MET A 228 5.72 -25.66 -7.38
CA MET A 228 6.73 -24.75 -7.92
C MET A 228 8.10 -25.41 -8.09
N ASN A 229 8.17 -26.73 -7.97
CA ASN A 229 9.38 -27.55 -8.10
C ASN A 229 9.70 -27.96 -9.56
N ASP A 230 8.88 -27.56 -10.53
CA ASP A 230 8.94 -27.99 -11.93
C ASP A 230 9.13 -26.81 -12.91
N LEU A 231 9.53 -25.63 -12.42
CA LEU A 231 9.68 -24.45 -13.28
C LEU A 231 10.85 -24.62 -14.25
N VAL A 232 10.55 -24.58 -15.55
CA VAL A 232 11.54 -24.65 -16.63
C VAL A 232 11.27 -23.52 -17.63
N ARG A 233 12.34 -22.92 -18.16
CA ARG A 233 12.29 -21.95 -19.26
C ARG A 233 13.48 -22.20 -20.19
N ASP A 234 13.22 -22.33 -21.49
CA ASP A 234 14.25 -22.57 -22.51
C ASP A 234 15.17 -23.76 -22.15
N GLY A 235 14.58 -24.84 -21.62
CA GLY A 235 15.30 -26.04 -21.17
C GLY A 235 16.08 -25.89 -19.86
N LYS A 236 16.06 -24.71 -19.22
CA LYS A 236 16.79 -24.43 -17.98
C LYS A 236 15.85 -24.38 -16.77
N PRO A 237 16.19 -25.07 -15.67
CA PRO A 237 15.46 -24.94 -14.40
C PRO A 237 15.41 -23.50 -13.93
N GLN A 238 14.27 -23.08 -13.39
CA GLN A 238 14.05 -21.79 -12.76
C GLN A 238 13.70 -21.99 -11.29
N THR A 239 13.99 -20.99 -10.45
CA THR A 239 13.79 -21.10 -9.00
C THR A 239 12.77 -20.09 -8.52
N TRP A 240 11.66 -20.61 -7.99
CA TRP A 240 10.66 -19.80 -7.31
C TRP A 240 11.20 -19.21 -6.01
N LEU A 241 11.35 -20.04 -4.98
CA LEU A 241 12.00 -19.70 -3.73
C LEU A 241 13.12 -20.71 -3.49
N THR A 242 14.25 -20.23 -2.99
CA THR A 242 15.42 -21.09 -2.72
C THR A 242 15.11 -21.97 -1.52
N VAL A 243 15.11 -23.28 -1.69
CA VAL A 243 15.01 -24.24 -0.58
C VAL A 243 16.12 -23.96 0.44
N GLY A 244 15.76 -23.95 1.73
CA GLY A 244 16.66 -23.62 2.83
C GLY A 244 16.79 -22.12 3.13
N SER A 245 16.15 -21.24 2.34
CA SER A 245 15.97 -19.83 2.71
C SER A 245 14.74 -19.61 3.59
N ASP A 246 14.60 -18.42 4.18
CA ASP A 246 13.44 -18.05 5.00
C ASP A 246 12.62 -16.94 4.35
N LEU A 247 11.31 -16.98 4.61
CA LEU A 247 10.44 -15.83 4.57
C LEU A 247 10.35 -15.23 5.97
N ILE A 248 10.56 -13.92 6.08
CA ILE A 248 10.75 -13.22 7.35
C ILE A 248 9.58 -12.28 7.60
N THR A 249 9.07 -12.26 8.83
CA THR A 249 8.07 -11.30 9.29
C THR A 249 8.44 -10.77 10.68
N GLU A 250 8.39 -9.46 10.88
CA GLU A 250 8.62 -8.83 12.19
C GLU A 250 7.30 -8.55 12.90
N ARG A 251 7.23 -8.81 14.22
CA ARG A 251 6.09 -8.48 15.07
C ARG A 251 6.55 -8.02 16.44
N ARG A 252 5.71 -7.29 17.17
CA ARG A 252 5.94 -6.98 18.59
C ARG A 252 5.00 -7.82 19.45
N ILE A 253 5.53 -8.41 20.51
CA ILE A 253 4.73 -9.14 21.49
C ILE A 253 3.86 -8.14 22.28
N THR A 254 2.55 -8.36 22.30
CA THR A 254 1.59 -7.56 23.08
C THR A 254 1.11 -8.29 24.32
N GLU A 255 1.16 -9.62 24.33
CA GLU A 255 0.74 -10.45 25.46
C GLU A 255 1.50 -11.79 25.43
N ILE A 256 1.78 -12.33 26.62
CA ILE A 256 2.22 -13.71 26.81
C ILE A 256 1.34 -14.34 27.88
N SER A 257 0.74 -15.49 27.54
CA SER A 257 -0.01 -16.34 28.46
C SER A 257 0.49 -17.78 28.30
N ASP A 258 1.22 -18.28 29.30
CA ASP A 258 2.01 -19.50 29.21
C ASP A 258 2.94 -19.47 27.97
N ASN A 259 2.84 -20.46 27.09
CA ASN A 259 3.58 -20.52 25.83
C ASN A 259 2.81 -19.92 24.64
N LYS A 260 1.74 -19.17 24.87
CA LYS A 260 0.99 -18.46 23.83
C LYS A 260 1.45 -17.02 23.75
N ILE A 261 1.88 -16.61 22.56
CA ILE A 261 2.30 -15.25 22.23
C ILE A 261 1.19 -14.57 21.42
N THR A 262 0.78 -13.37 21.82
CA THR A 262 -0.05 -12.46 21.03
C THR A 262 0.80 -11.34 20.44
N VAL A 263 0.54 -10.95 19.20
CA VAL A 263 1.31 -9.95 18.45
C VAL A 263 0.49 -8.70 18.12
N ASP A 264 1.19 -7.60 17.87
CA ASP A 264 0.62 -6.28 17.57
C ASP A 264 -0.09 -6.17 16.22
N VAL A 265 0.35 -6.94 15.22
CA VAL A 265 -0.24 -6.97 13.87
C VAL A 265 -0.54 -8.41 13.48
N PRO A 266 -1.73 -8.73 12.92
CA PRO A 266 -2.03 -10.09 12.50
C PRO A 266 -1.00 -10.63 11.50
N LEU A 267 -0.80 -11.94 11.51
CA LEU A 267 0.09 -12.63 10.59
C LEU A 267 -0.51 -12.60 9.19
N SER A 268 0.27 -12.19 8.19
CA SER A 268 -0.19 -12.09 6.80
C SER A 268 -0.09 -13.41 6.03
N ASP A 269 0.59 -14.41 6.60
CA ASP A 269 0.76 -15.75 6.01
C ASP A 269 0.36 -16.82 7.03
N SER A 270 0.08 -18.01 6.53
CA SER A 270 -0.16 -19.20 7.34
C SER A 270 1.09 -20.03 7.53
N TYR A 271 1.13 -20.79 8.62
CA TYR A 271 2.22 -21.70 8.97
C TYR A 271 1.67 -23.12 9.16
N ASP A 272 1.93 -23.98 8.19
CA ASP A 272 1.50 -25.39 8.21
C ASP A 272 2.70 -26.30 8.46
N LEU A 273 2.78 -26.88 9.65
CA LEU A 273 3.88 -27.76 10.01
C LEU A 273 3.91 -29.05 9.19
N ASP A 274 2.81 -29.49 8.58
CA ASP A 274 2.83 -30.67 7.70
C ASP A 274 3.78 -30.47 6.50
N TYR A 275 4.01 -29.21 6.09
CA TYR A 275 4.97 -28.85 5.04
C TYR A 275 6.25 -28.19 5.55
N LEU A 276 6.27 -27.67 6.78
CA LEU A 276 7.39 -26.91 7.34
C LEU A 276 8.21 -27.70 8.39
N ASN A 277 7.81 -28.95 8.68
CA ASN A 277 8.47 -29.81 9.65
C ASN A 277 9.95 -30.10 9.29
N SER A 278 10.82 -29.91 10.29
CA SER A 278 12.28 -29.86 10.18
C SER A 278 12.77 -28.83 9.14
N PRO A 279 13.12 -27.60 9.55
CA PRO A 279 13.42 -27.17 10.93
C PRO A 279 12.21 -26.68 11.76
N GLY A 280 11.02 -26.51 11.18
CA GLY A 280 9.88 -25.81 11.81
C GLY A 280 9.93 -24.30 11.62
N VAL A 281 8.89 -23.58 12.06
CA VAL A 281 8.87 -22.10 12.04
C VAL A 281 9.54 -21.56 13.29
N VAL A 282 10.60 -20.79 13.11
CA VAL A 282 11.40 -20.24 14.21
C VAL A 282 10.90 -18.84 14.57
N VAL A 283 10.80 -18.58 15.86
CA VAL A 283 10.53 -17.25 16.43
C VAL A 283 11.77 -16.86 17.20
N GLU A 284 12.46 -15.83 16.73
CA GLU A 284 13.68 -15.32 17.37
C GLU A 284 13.42 -13.92 17.93
N LYS A 285 14.07 -13.58 19.04
CA LYS A 285 14.08 -12.21 19.54
C LYS A 285 14.83 -11.33 18.53
N GLY A 286 14.13 -10.36 17.98
CA GLY A 286 14.66 -9.42 17.01
C GLY A 286 15.68 -8.48 17.66
N MET A 287 16.68 -8.08 16.89
CA MET A 287 17.63 -7.04 17.31
C MET A 287 16.99 -5.66 17.12
N THR A 288 17.16 -4.78 18.10
CA THR A 288 16.83 -3.36 17.94
C THR A 288 17.75 -2.77 16.88
N ARG A 289 17.21 -2.53 15.69
CA ARG A 289 17.86 -1.69 14.67
C ARG A 289 17.59 -0.22 14.97
N SER A 290 18.42 0.66 14.43
CA SER A 290 18.26 2.11 14.53
C SER A 290 17.91 2.74 13.18
N PRO A 291 16.85 2.26 12.47
CA PRO A 291 16.48 2.80 11.17
C PRO A 291 16.23 4.30 11.29
N VAL A 292 16.41 5.03 10.18
CA VAL A 292 15.92 6.40 10.10
C VAL A 292 14.42 6.37 10.39
N LYS A 293 13.99 7.20 11.34
CA LYS A 293 12.59 7.33 11.74
C LYS A 293 12.08 8.75 11.65
N GLN A 294 10.77 8.90 11.59
CA GLN A 294 10.13 10.20 11.81
C GLN A 294 10.62 11.26 10.80
N SER A 295 10.82 10.81 9.56
CA SER A 295 11.37 11.62 8.47
C SER A 295 10.49 11.56 7.23
N GLY A 296 10.42 12.67 6.49
CA GLY A 296 9.47 12.82 5.40
C GLY A 296 9.99 13.62 4.21
N ILE A 297 9.41 13.35 3.04
CA ILE A 297 9.57 14.14 1.82
C ILE A 297 8.19 14.69 1.43
N GLU A 298 8.05 16.01 1.31
CA GLU A 298 6.74 16.64 1.10
C GLU A 298 6.75 17.76 0.06
N HIS A 299 5.64 17.93 -0.67
CA HIS A 299 5.31 19.15 -1.41
C HIS A 299 6.33 19.51 -2.51
N LEU A 300 6.71 18.54 -3.34
CA LEU A 300 7.74 18.72 -4.39
C LEU A 300 7.24 18.29 -5.76
N ASN A 301 7.80 18.94 -6.78
CA ASN A 301 7.80 18.42 -8.15
C ASN A 301 9.20 17.88 -8.49
N ILE A 302 9.29 16.68 -9.04
CA ILE A 302 10.54 16.03 -9.41
C ILE A 302 10.47 15.71 -10.91
N VAL A 303 11.43 16.22 -11.68
CA VAL A 303 11.42 16.10 -13.15
C VAL A 303 12.75 15.56 -13.62
N SER A 304 12.74 14.37 -14.23
CA SER A 304 13.91 13.88 -14.97
C SER A 304 13.86 14.32 -16.45
N PRO A 305 14.99 14.23 -17.19
CA PRO A 305 14.95 14.22 -18.65
C PRO A 305 14.05 13.08 -19.16
N LEU A 306 13.56 13.19 -20.41
CA LEU A 306 12.77 12.14 -21.05
C LEU A 306 13.55 10.81 -21.12
N GLN A 307 12.92 9.71 -20.73
CA GLN A 307 13.56 8.39 -20.64
C GLN A 307 12.92 7.36 -21.58
N SER A 308 13.05 7.55 -22.90
CA SER A 308 12.61 6.56 -23.91
C SER A 308 13.64 5.42 -24.03
N ILE A 309 13.71 4.60 -22.98
CA ILE A 309 14.67 3.50 -22.82
C ILE A 309 14.03 2.32 -22.08
N SER A 310 14.72 1.18 -22.08
CA SER A 310 14.43 0.07 -21.16
C SER A 310 14.93 0.40 -19.76
N HIS A 311 14.13 0.10 -18.73
CA HIS A 311 14.54 0.18 -17.31
C HIS A 311 15.73 -0.73 -16.95
N THR A 312 16.15 -1.62 -17.84
CA THR A 312 17.40 -2.41 -17.67
C THR A 312 18.67 -1.61 -17.95
N LYS A 313 18.56 -0.43 -18.57
CA LYS A 313 19.65 0.54 -18.72
C LYS A 313 19.67 1.47 -17.51
N SER A 314 20.76 2.22 -17.33
CA SER A 314 20.81 3.30 -16.32
C SER A 314 19.69 4.30 -16.57
N HIS A 315 18.99 4.70 -15.50
CA HIS A 315 17.80 5.56 -15.57
C HIS A 315 17.59 6.32 -14.26
N PHE A 316 16.92 7.46 -14.33
CA PHE A 316 16.57 8.27 -13.18
C PHE A 316 15.39 7.67 -12.44
N THR A 317 15.47 7.71 -11.10
CA THR A 317 14.43 7.27 -10.18
C THR A 317 14.15 8.42 -9.19
N ALA A 318 12.97 8.47 -8.58
CA ALA A 318 12.57 9.64 -7.80
C ALA A 318 12.87 9.49 -6.31
N LEU A 319 12.40 8.41 -5.69
CA LEU A 319 12.36 8.31 -4.24
C LEU A 319 12.67 6.90 -3.76
N ARG A 320 13.55 6.79 -2.76
CA ARG A 320 13.80 5.57 -1.99
C ARG A 320 13.62 5.84 -0.51
N ILE A 321 12.68 5.15 0.12
CA ILE A 321 12.50 5.19 1.59
C ILE A 321 12.89 3.83 2.14
N ASN A 322 13.84 3.80 3.08
CA ASN A 322 14.22 2.66 3.90
C ASN A 322 14.29 3.10 5.37
N GLY A 323 13.16 3.02 6.07
CA GLY A 323 13.03 3.55 7.42
C GLY A 323 11.82 3.00 8.20
N GLU A 324 11.54 3.60 9.34
CA GLU A 324 10.38 3.28 10.19
C GLU A 324 9.63 4.57 10.52
N ASP A 325 8.30 4.61 10.37
CA ASP A 325 7.53 5.86 10.60
C ASP A 325 7.97 7.00 9.68
N CYS A 326 8.15 6.69 8.40
CA CYS A 326 8.51 7.68 7.37
C CYS A 326 7.34 7.92 6.42
N TRP A 327 7.39 9.02 5.67
CA TRP A 327 6.33 9.33 4.72
C TRP A 327 6.79 10.07 3.47
N ALA A 328 5.93 10.02 2.45
CA ALA A 328 5.99 10.88 1.28
C ALA A 328 4.60 11.49 1.05
N LYS A 329 4.52 12.81 0.84
CA LYS A 329 3.25 13.52 0.73
C LYS A 329 3.29 14.55 -0.40
N ASP A 330 2.25 14.59 -1.23
CA ASP A 330 2.07 15.63 -2.26
C ASP A 330 3.31 15.77 -3.15
N LEU A 331 3.59 14.72 -3.94
CA LEU A 331 4.71 14.71 -4.89
C LEU A 331 4.17 14.59 -6.30
N TYR A 332 4.67 15.44 -7.20
CA TYR A 332 4.50 15.24 -8.63
C TYR A 332 5.81 14.77 -9.26
N ILE A 333 5.83 13.54 -9.76
CA ILE A 333 7.01 12.88 -10.27
C ILE A 333 6.85 12.66 -11.77
N GLN A 334 7.76 13.23 -12.56
CA GLN A 334 7.68 13.26 -14.01
C GLN A 334 8.89 12.55 -14.63
N GLU A 335 8.61 11.68 -15.60
CA GLU A 335 9.57 11.01 -16.48
C GLU A 335 10.54 10.02 -15.81
N THR A 336 10.50 9.86 -14.48
CA THR A 336 11.30 8.83 -13.79
C THR A 336 10.80 7.41 -14.10
N MET A 337 11.66 6.42 -13.88
CA MET A 337 11.26 5.00 -13.92
C MET A 337 11.59 4.37 -12.57
N ASN A 338 10.91 3.26 -12.24
CA ASN A 338 11.05 2.65 -10.92
C ASN A 338 10.87 3.72 -9.82
N SER A 339 9.84 4.55 -9.97
CA SER A 339 9.84 5.90 -9.41
C SER A 339 9.95 5.93 -7.88
N VAL A 340 9.11 5.17 -7.18
CA VAL A 340 9.04 5.14 -5.72
C VAL A 340 9.31 3.74 -5.18
N GLY A 341 10.40 3.56 -4.45
CA GLY A 341 10.77 2.31 -3.81
C GLY A 341 10.73 2.42 -2.30
N ILE A 342 10.03 1.49 -1.65
CA ILE A 342 9.86 1.46 -0.19
C ILE A 342 10.48 0.19 0.37
N LYS A 343 11.20 0.33 1.48
CA LYS A 343 11.68 -0.71 2.38
C LYS A 343 11.46 -0.22 3.81
N GLY A 344 11.40 -1.14 4.77
CA GLY A 344 11.15 -0.83 6.17
C GLY A 344 9.67 -0.96 6.54
N LYS A 345 9.19 -0.19 7.52
CA LYS A 345 7.83 -0.39 8.08
C LYS A 345 7.10 0.86 8.54
N ARG A 346 5.77 0.81 8.57
CA ARG A 346 4.90 1.93 8.99
C ARG A 346 5.16 3.17 8.14
N ILE A 347 5.02 3.02 6.83
CA ILE A 347 5.32 4.07 5.85
C ILE A 347 4.03 4.49 5.15
N THR A 348 3.78 5.80 5.07
CA THR A 348 2.66 6.37 4.31
C THR A 348 3.17 7.07 3.05
N VAL A 349 2.57 6.76 1.90
CA VAL A 349 2.71 7.54 0.66
C VAL A 349 1.34 8.08 0.29
N GLU A 350 1.20 9.40 0.33
CA GLU A 350 -0.08 10.08 0.17
C GLU A 350 -0.02 11.12 -0.95
N ASN A 351 -1.04 11.16 -1.81
CA ASN A 351 -1.20 12.17 -2.87
C ASN A 351 0.03 12.27 -3.79
N VAL A 352 0.63 11.13 -4.16
CA VAL A 352 1.79 11.09 -5.08
C VAL A 352 1.34 10.71 -6.48
N THR A 353 1.67 11.55 -7.47
CA THR A 353 1.42 11.27 -8.89
C THR A 353 2.72 11.00 -9.62
N VAL A 354 2.80 9.86 -10.30
CA VAL A 354 3.86 9.55 -11.26
C VAL A 354 3.28 9.68 -12.67
N SER A 355 3.85 10.54 -13.53
CA SER A 355 3.44 10.67 -14.93
C SER A 355 4.62 10.50 -15.87
N ARG A 356 4.36 9.84 -17.00
CA ARG A 356 5.35 9.65 -18.06
C ARG A 356 4.72 9.81 -19.43
N GLU A 357 5.36 10.61 -20.25
CA GLU A 357 5.10 10.75 -21.68
C GLU A 357 6.08 9.91 -22.50
N ALA A 358 7.34 9.79 -22.05
CA ALA A 358 8.33 8.99 -22.77
C ALA A 358 7.98 7.49 -22.74
N PRO A 359 7.88 6.83 -23.91
CA PRO A 359 7.50 5.41 -23.94
C PRO A 359 8.62 4.55 -23.35
N HIS A 360 8.26 3.70 -22.39
CA HIS A 360 9.17 2.66 -21.91
C HIS A 360 9.41 1.60 -23.01
N GLN A 361 10.67 1.23 -23.23
CA GLN A 361 11.05 0.24 -24.26
C GLN A 361 11.35 -1.14 -23.65
N GLY A 362 10.83 -2.20 -24.26
CA GLY A 362 11.11 -3.58 -23.86
C GLY A 362 9.96 -4.25 -23.08
N ALA A 363 10.11 -5.57 -22.90
CA ALA A 363 9.04 -6.42 -22.38
C ALA A 363 8.95 -6.48 -20.85
N SER A 364 10.09 -6.40 -20.16
CA SER A 364 10.14 -6.20 -18.70
C SER A 364 9.84 -4.73 -18.40
N LYS A 365 9.19 -4.44 -17.28
CA LYS A 365 8.59 -3.11 -17.03
C LYS A 365 9.08 -2.55 -15.70
N PRO A 366 9.28 -1.23 -15.59
CA PRO A 366 9.58 -0.58 -14.32
C PRO A 366 8.36 -0.58 -13.40
N ALA A 367 8.58 -0.62 -12.09
CA ALA A 367 7.54 -0.55 -11.07
C ALA A 367 7.44 0.88 -10.53
N GLU A 368 6.36 1.60 -10.83
CA GLU A 368 6.27 3.00 -10.41
C GLU A 368 6.10 3.14 -8.90
N PHE A 369 5.33 2.24 -8.27
CA PHE A 369 5.33 2.03 -6.82
C PHE A 369 5.81 0.60 -6.48
N ALA A 370 6.89 0.49 -5.72
CA ALA A 370 7.44 -0.78 -5.24
C ALA A 370 7.42 -0.85 -3.70
N PRO A 371 6.28 -1.23 -3.08
CA PRO A 371 6.09 -1.24 -1.63
C PRO A 371 6.75 -2.46 -0.95
N ASN A 372 8.07 -2.59 -1.03
CA ASN A 372 8.82 -3.74 -0.48
C ASN A 372 9.10 -3.62 1.03
N GLY A 373 8.08 -3.24 1.80
CA GLY A 373 8.11 -3.10 3.25
C GLY A 373 6.93 -3.81 3.92
N SER A 374 6.72 -3.55 5.20
CA SER A 374 5.55 -4.02 5.95
C SER A 374 4.78 -2.84 6.55
N GLN A 375 3.47 -2.97 6.78
CA GLN A 375 2.64 -1.87 7.27
C GLN A 375 2.72 -0.61 6.39
N VAL A 376 2.66 -0.79 5.07
CA VAL A 376 2.76 0.30 4.09
C VAL A 376 1.38 0.74 3.65
N LEU A 377 1.09 2.04 3.73
CA LEU A 377 -0.13 2.65 3.17
C LEU A 377 0.24 3.52 1.98
N ILE A 378 -0.28 3.21 0.79
CA ILE A 378 -0.22 4.08 -0.39
C ILE A 378 -1.65 4.51 -0.68
N HIS A 379 -1.97 5.79 -0.58
CA HIS A 379 -3.33 6.26 -0.79
C HIS A 379 -3.46 7.57 -1.55
N ARG A 380 -4.53 7.67 -2.34
CA ARG A 380 -4.79 8.81 -3.24
C ARG A 380 -3.63 9.08 -4.22
N CYS A 381 -2.90 8.03 -4.59
CA CYS A 381 -1.80 8.11 -5.52
C CYS A 381 -2.24 7.82 -6.95
N LYS A 382 -1.48 8.32 -7.92
CA LYS A 382 -1.77 8.16 -9.35
C LYS A 382 -0.57 7.68 -10.14
N VAL A 383 -0.84 6.86 -11.16
CA VAL A 383 0.14 6.56 -12.22
C VAL A 383 -0.49 6.88 -13.57
N ILE A 384 0.19 7.69 -14.37
CA ILE A 384 -0.20 8.06 -15.73
C ILE A 384 0.93 7.63 -16.66
N ALA A 385 0.90 6.37 -17.10
CA ALA A 385 1.96 5.77 -17.91
C ALA A 385 1.52 4.44 -18.53
N ASP A 386 1.96 4.20 -19.76
CA ASP A 386 1.83 2.90 -20.44
C ASP A 386 3.10 2.05 -20.32
N ASN A 387 2.96 0.73 -20.46
CA ASN A 387 4.06 -0.23 -20.42
C ASN A 387 4.89 -0.21 -19.11
N VAL A 388 4.24 0.06 -17.97
CA VAL A 388 4.82 0.04 -16.61
C VAL A 388 4.09 -0.96 -15.70
N TRP A 389 4.64 -1.33 -14.55
CA TRP A 389 3.82 -1.86 -13.46
C TRP A 389 3.39 -0.68 -12.59
N PHE A 390 2.08 -0.49 -12.40
CA PHE A 390 1.58 0.58 -11.53
C PHE A 390 2.07 0.37 -10.10
N VAL A 391 1.92 -0.86 -9.61
CA VAL A 391 2.44 -1.34 -8.34
C VAL A 391 3.04 -2.73 -8.56
N ALA A 392 4.23 -2.99 -8.01
CA ALA A 392 4.86 -4.29 -8.07
C ALA A 392 5.79 -4.56 -6.87
N THR A 393 5.57 -5.69 -6.19
CA THR A 393 6.42 -6.15 -5.07
C THR A 393 7.54 -7.11 -5.50
N GLY A 394 8.63 -7.09 -4.77
CA GLY A 394 9.73 -8.05 -4.85
C GLY A 394 9.43 -9.36 -4.13
N LYS A 395 10.48 -10.18 -3.94
CA LYS A 395 10.41 -11.52 -3.34
C LYS A 395 10.10 -11.45 -1.83
N GLY A 396 9.13 -12.25 -1.39
CA GLY A 396 8.94 -12.59 0.02
C GLY A 396 8.47 -11.44 0.90
N ILE A 397 7.65 -10.53 0.38
CA ILE A 397 7.24 -9.32 1.10
C ILE A 397 6.02 -9.60 2.00
N PRO A 398 6.12 -9.43 3.33
CA PRO A 398 5.00 -9.60 4.25
C PRO A 398 4.21 -8.30 4.43
N GLY A 399 2.89 -8.44 4.52
CA GLY A 399 1.95 -7.37 4.78
C GLY A 399 1.86 -6.93 6.25
N PRO A 400 0.94 -6.00 6.55
CA PRO A 400 -0.07 -5.46 5.64
C PRO A 400 0.51 -4.40 4.67
N ILE A 401 0.15 -4.48 3.40
CA ILE A 401 0.38 -3.43 2.38
C ILE A 401 -0.98 -3.02 1.83
N VAL A 402 -1.29 -1.73 1.86
CA VAL A 402 -2.59 -1.20 1.44
C VAL A 402 -2.39 -0.19 0.32
N ILE A 403 -3.04 -0.43 -0.81
CA ILE A 403 -3.20 0.50 -1.93
C ILE A 403 -4.65 0.97 -1.92
N LEU A 404 -4.89 2.20 -1.48
CA LEU A 404 -6.22 2.71 -1.16
C LEU A 404 -6.59 3.94 -2.00
N ASN A 405 -7.73 3.89 -2.69
CA ASN A 405 -8.24 5.02 -3.48
C ASN A 405 -7.20 5.56 -4.49
N CYS A 406 -6.42 4.67 -5.12
CA CYS A 406 -5.44 5.03 -6.14
C CYS A 406 -6.05 4.95 -7.55
N ASP A 407 -5.56 5.79 -8.47
CA ASP A 407 -6.04 5.86 -9.85
C ASP A 407 -4.89 5.62 -10.84
N PHE A 408 -5.04 4.61 -11.68
CA PHE A 408 -4.03 4.17 -12.64
C PHE A 408 -4.55 4.34 -14.08
N ALA A 409 -4.01 5.34 -14.76
CA ALA A 409 -4.27 5.65 -16.16
C ALA A 409 -3.13 5.08 -17.03
N GLY A 410 -3.33 3.85 -17.51
CA GLY A 410 -2.41 3.17 -18.41
C GLY A 410 -2.89 1.78 -18.80
N ASN A 411 -2.15 1.10 -19.66
CA ASN A 411 -2.55 -0.18 -20.26
C ASN A 411 -2.01 -1.44 -19.55
N MET A 412 -1.43 -1.30 -18.36
CA MET A 412 -0.74 -2.38 -17.65
C MET A 412 -1.37 -2.75 -16.30
N ARG A 413 -0.62 -3.40 -15.41
CA ARG A 413 -1.14 -4.06 -14.20
C ARG A 413 -0.57 -3.45 -12.92
N ALA A 414 -1.35 -3.52 -11.86
CA ALA A 414 -0.87 -3.53 -10.49
C ALA A 414 -0.87 -4.99 -9.98
N GLU A 415 0.20 -5.43 -9.34
CA GLU A 415 0.31 -6.82 -8.88
C GLU A 415 1.29 -6.97 -7.71
N SER A 416 1.28 -8.13 -7.08
CA SER A 416 2.53 -8.66 -6.52
C SER A 416 3.34 -9.30 -7.62
N HIS A 417 4.62 -8.95 -7.73
CA HIS A 417 5.36 -9.24 -8.96
C HIS A 417 6.33 -10.42 -8.84
N GLN A 418 7.01 -10.56 -7.71
CA GLN A 418 7.97 -11.66 -7.52
C GLN A 418 7.63 -12.47 -6.28
N ARG A 419 7.47 -13.79 -6.46
CA ARG A 419 7.76 -14.80 -5.43
C ARG A 419 7.19 -14.51 -4.03
N TRP A 420 5.91 -14.81 -3.86
CA TRP A 420 5.26 -14.93 -2.54
C TRP A 420 5.28 -13.67 -1.66
N SER A 421 4.58 -12.63 -2.09
CA SER A 421 4.12 -11.59 -1.17
C SER A 421 2.84 -12.05 -0.46
N THR A 422 2.57 -11.52 0.74
CA THR A 422 1.34 -11.82 1.48
C THR A 422 0.74 -10.60 2.14
N GLY A 423 -0.57 -10.60 2.41
CA GLY A 423 -1.25 -9.50 3.08
C GLY A 423 -1.20 -8.18 2.29
N MET A 424 -1.57 -8.23 1.01
CA MET A 424 -1.70 -7.03 0.18
C MET A 424 -3.17 -6.75 -0.15
N LEU A 425 -3.63 -5.54 0.13
CA LEU A 425 -4.99 -5.06 -0.11
C LEU A 425 -4.96 -3.97 -1.19
N TYR A 426 -5.70 -4.18 -2.26
CA TYR A 426 -6.15 -3.13 -3.17
C TYR A 426 -7.58 -2.78 -2.81
N ASP A 427 -7.82 -1.54 -2.39
CA ASP A 427 -9.11 -1.09 -1.88
C ASP A 427 -9.55 0.17 -2.64
N ASN A 428 -10.67 0.08 -3.36
CA ASN A 428 -11.19 1.16 -4.21
C ASN A 428 -10.17 1.69 -5.23
N VAL A 429 -9.36 0.79 -5.80
CA VAL A 429 -8.37 1.14 -6.84
C VAL A 429 -9.04 1.14 -8.20
N ARG A 430 -8.76 2.17 -9.01
CA ARG A 430 -9.24 2.28 -10.39
C ARG A 430 -8.11 2.10 -11.39
N ALA A 431 -8.28 1.16 -12.33
CA ALA A 431 -7.36 0.88 -13.41
C ALA A 431 -8.16 0.54 -14.69
N LYS A 432 -8.99 1.50 -15.16
CA LYS A 432 -10.01 1.27 -16.21
C LYS A 432 -9.48 0.64 -17.51
N ASN A 433 -8.25 0.98 -17.90
CA ASN A 433 -7.58 0.41 -19.08
C ASN A 433 -6.51 -0.65 -18.73
N GLY A 434 -6.25 -0.81 -17.43
CA GLY A 434 -5.27 -1.70 -16.85
C GLY A 434 -5.92 -2.86 -16.09
N GLY A 435 -5.22 -3.46 -15.13
CA GLY A 435 -5.75 -4.59 -14.34
C GLY A 435 -5.03 -4.83 -13.04
N ILE A 436 -5.56 -5.77 -12.27
CA ILE A 436 -5.03 -6.14 -10.96
C ILE A 436 -4.85 -7.66 -10.91
N ASP A 437 -3.62 -8.11 -10.64
CA ASP A 437 -3.26 -9.53 -10.72
C ASP A 437 -2.70 -10.05 -9.38
N PHE A 438 -3.25 -11.17 -8.91
CA PHE A 438 -2.70 -12.07 -7.89
C PHE A 438 -2.52 -13.45 -8.53
N ARG A 439 -1.39 -13.68 -9.21
CA ARG A 439 -1.26 -14.78 -10.16
C ARG A 439 -0.02 -15.64 -9.95
N ASN A 440 -0.07 -16.83 -10.52
CA ASN A 440 1.13 -17.58 -10.83
C ASN A 440 1.80 -17.02 -12.08
N ARG A 441 3.03 -16.54 -11.94
CA ARG A 441 3.85 -16.07 -13.05
C ARG A 441 4.72 -17.17 -13.65
N GLY A 442 4.67 -18.39 -13.11
CA GLY A 442 5.39 -19.56 -13.60
C GLY A 442 6.88 -19.27 -13.78
N SER A 443 7.42 -19.66 -14.93
CA SER A 443 8.83 -19.45 -15.28
C SER A 443 9.15 -18.04 -15.80
N MET A 444 8.23 -17.07 -15.71
CA MET A 444 8.53 -15.68 -16.10
C MET A 444 9.67 -15.12 -15.24
N GLY A 445 10.44 -14.20 -15.83
CA GLY A 445 11.68 -13.72 -15.20
C GLY A 445 12.66 -14.87 -15.01
N SER A 446 13.13 -15.04 -13.77
CA SER A 446 13.99 -16.15 -13.32
C SER A 446 13.24 -17.22 -12.52
N GLY A 447 11.94 -17.38 -12.77
CA GLY A 447 11.04 -18.22 -11.96
C GLY A 447 10.31 -17.41 -10.91
N HIS A 448 9.37 -16.55 -11.31
CA HIS A 448 8.61 -15.75 -10.35
C HIS A 448 7.53 -16.56 -9.61
N GLY A 449 7.06 -17.67 -10.20
CA GLY A 449 6.08 -18.59 -9.60
C GLY A 449 4.84 -17.90 -9.05
N TRP A 450 4.27 -18.44 -7.97
CA TRP A 450 3.21 -17.74 -7.23
C TRP A 450 3.72 -16.41 -6.70
N SER A 451 3.07 -15.31 -7.07
CA SER A 451 3.47 -13.97 -6.62
C SER A 451 2.74 -13.50 -5.36
N MET A 452 1.54 -14.01 -5.08
CA MET A 452 0.71 -13.69 -3.91
C MET A 452 0.16 -14.93 -3.22
N GLY A 453 0.07 -14.90 -1.90
CA GLY A 453 -0.93 -15.61 -1.11
C GLY A 453 -1.56 -14.64 -0.10
N TRP A 454 -2.86 -14.75 0.18
CA TRP A 454 -3.55 -13.86 1.13
C TRP A 454 -3.67 -12.40 0.67
N GLY A 455 -3.90 -12.19 -0.63
CA GLY A 455 -4.16 -10.87 -1.23
C GLY A 455 -5.66 -10.60 -1.45
N ILE A 456 -6.07 -9.34 -1.36
CA ILE A 456 -7.47 -8.92 -1.50
C ILE A 456 -7.56 -7.77 -2.51
N ALA A 457 -8.47 -7.90 -3.48
CA ALA A 457 -9.00 -6.79 -4.25
C ALA A 457 -10.43 -6.52 -3.76
N TRP A 458 -10.66 -5.32 -3.23
CA TRP A 458 -11.92 -4.90 -2.60
C TRP A 458 -12.48 -3.68 -3.29
N ASN A 459 -13.69 -3.79 -3.84
CA ASN A 459 -14.39 -2.70 -4.55
C ASN A 459 -13.52 -1.98 -5.61
N CYS A 460 -12.59 -2.69 -6.24
CA CYS A 460 -11.77 -2.12 -7.29
C CYS A 460 -12.54 -2.06 -8.62
N GLU A 461 -12.12 -1.16 -9.51
CA GLU A 461 -12.56 -1.13 -10.90
C GLU A 461 -11.35 -1.31 -11.82
N ALA A 462 -11.37 -2.31 -12.68
CA ALA A 462 -10.30 -2.50 -13.66
C ALA A 462 -10.84 -3.11 -14.95
N ARG A 463 -10.07 -3.06 -16.04
CA ARG A 463 -10.48 -3.72 -17.29
C ARG A 463 -10.67 -5.21 -17.05
N ASP A 464 -9.68 -5.82 -16.42
CA ASP A 464 -9.65 -7.25 -16.14
C ASP A 464 -8.75 -7.59 -14.95
N TYR A 465 -8.97 -8.79 -14.41
CA TYR A 465 -8.30 -9.32 -13.22
C TYR A 465 -7.79 -10.74 -13.47
N VAL A 466 -6.58 -11.03 -12.99
CA VAL A 466 -6.09 -12.42 -12.86
C VAL A 466 -5.89 -12.72 -11.38
N ILE A 467 -6.91 -13.26 -10.72
CA ILE A 467 -6.86 -13.64 -9.31
C ILE A 467 -6.89 -15.16 -9.23
N GLN A 468 -5.84 -15.77 -8.69
CA GLN A 468 -5.65 -17.21 -8.64
C GLN A 468 -5.30 -17.65 -7.22
N ASN A 469 -5.77 -18.84 -6.81
CA ASN A 469 -5.46 -19.41 -5.50
C ASN A 469 -4.26 -20.36 -5.58
N PRO A 470 -3.18 -20.10 -4.83
CA PRO A 470 -2.14 -21.09 -4.59
C PRO A 470 -2.67 -22.25 -3.73
N PRO A 471 -2.04 -23.43 -3.78
CA PRO A 471 -2.35 -24.50 -2.83
C PRO A 471 -2.25 -24.04 -1.38
N GLY A 472 -3.28 -24.30 -0.57
CA GLY A 472 -3.29 -23.97 0.87
C GLY A 472 -3.35 -22.47 1.21
N ALA A 473 -3.60 -21.60 0.23
CA ALA A 473 -3.77 -20.16 0.45
C ALA A 473 -4.97 -19.62 -0.34
N ALA A 474 -5.47 -18.46 0.05
CA ALA A 474 -6.57 -17.79 -0.62
C ALA A 474 -6.21 -16.38 -1.04
N ASN A 475 -6.71 -15.98 -2.20
CA ASN A 475 -6.73 -14.63 -2.73
C ASN A 475 -8.18 -14.27 -3.03
N TRP A 476 -8.58 -13.02 -2.80
CA TRP A 476 -9.97 -12.59 -2.90
C TRP A 476 -10.18 -11.49 -3.93
N MET A 477 -11.31 -11.56 -4.62
CA MET A 477 -11.88 -10.50 -5.44
C MET A 477 -13.31 -10.23 -4.97
N ILE A 478 -13.52 -9.12 -4.28
CA ILE A 478 -14.77 -8.82 -3.57
C ILE A 478 -15.32 -7.49 -4.06
N GLY A 479 -16.53 -7.52 -4.61
CA GLY A 479 -17.22 -6.32 -5.07
C GLY A 479 -16.54 -5.60 -6.24
N CYS A 480 -15.63 -6.26 -6.96
CA CYS A 480 -14.88 -5.64 -8.05
C CYS A 480 -15.68 -5.55 -9.36
N ILE A 481 -15.44 -4.50 -10.14
CA ILE A 481 -16.00 -4.31 -11.48
C ILE A 481 -14.91 -4.51 -12.53
N GLY A 482 -15.12 -5.47 -13.42
CA GLY A 482 -14.20 -5.84 -14.51
C GLY A 482 -14.23 -7.34 -14.77
N ALA A 483 -13.58 -7.79 -15.84
CA ALA A 483 -13.63 -9.20 -16.23
C ALA A 483 -12.62 -10.05 -15.42
N SER A 484 -13.07 -11.14 -14.80
CA SER A 484 -12.14 -12.20 -14.36
C SER A 484 -11.55 -12.89 -15.60
N GLN A 485 -10.24 -13.17 -15.58
CA GLN A 485 -9.52 -13.82 -16.66
C GLN A 485 -8.88 -15.13 -16.18
N PRO A 486 -9.61 -16.25 -16.27
CA PRO A 486 -9.07 -17.57 -16.03
C PRO A 486 -7.95 -17.87 -17.02
N MET A 487 -6.77 -18.22 -16.53
CA MET A 487 -5.62 -18.50 -17.39
C MET A 487 -4.72 -19.61 -16.83
N PRO A 488 -3.98 -20.33 -17.69
CA PRO A 488 -3.02 -21.31 -17.21
C PRO A 488 -1.78 -20.63 -16.63
N ARG A 489 -0.95 -21.45 -15.97
CA ARG A 489 0.41 -21.05 -15.64
C ARG A 489 1.13 -20.60 -16.92
N PRO A 490 1.85 -19.46 -16.93
CA PRO A 490 2.60 -19.01 -18.09
C PRO A 490 3.49 -20.11 -18.67
N PHE A 491 3.55 -20.16 -20.01
CA PHE A 491 4.26 -21.18 -20.79
C PHE A 491 3.66 -22.59 -20.78
N ASN A 492 2.50 -22.80 -20.13
CA ASN A 492 1.75 -24.06 -20.21
C ASN A 492 0.51 -23.88 -21.10
N ALA A 493 0.11 -24.94 -21.82
CA ALA A 493 -1.08 -24.95 -22.67
C ALA A 493 -2.40 -25.09 -21.89
N GLY A 494 -2.34 -25.48 -20.62
CA GLY A 494 -3.50 -25.77 -19.78
C GLY A 494 -3.13 -26.68 -18.59
N PRO A 495 -4.10 -26.97 -17.70
CA PRO A 495 -5.39 -26.28 -17.58
C PRO A 495 -5.23 -24.87 -16.99
N ASN A 496 -6.32 -24.11 -16.98
CA ASN A 496 -6.39 -22.89 -16.19
C ASN A 496 -6.14 -23.21 -14.70
N LEU A 497 -5.45 -22.30 -14.02
CA LEU A 497 -5.23 -22.43 -12.58
C LEU A 497 -6.52 -22.09 -11.81
N PRO A 498 -6.70 -22.62 -10.59
CA PRO A 498 -7.84 -22.28 -9.75
C PRO A 498 -7.97 -20.77 -9.56
N GLU A 499 -9.15 -20.24 -9.82
CA GLU A 499 -9.46 -18.84 -9.57
C GLU A 499 -9.43 -18.52 -8.07
N GLY A 500 -9.26 -17.24 -7.77
CA GLY A 500 -9.45 -16.68 -6.44
C GLY A 500 -10.88 -16.87 -5.94
N ILE A 501 -11.08 -16.54 -4.67
CA ILE A 501 -12.42 -16.46 -4.10
C ILE A 501 -13.08 -15.19 -4.61
N ILE A 502 -14.21 -15.34 -5.30
CA ILE A 502 -14.98 -14.24 -5.88
C ILE A 502 -16.26 -14.03 -5.06
N ASP A 503 -16.54 -12.78 -4.67
CA ASP A 503 -17.77 -12.37 -3.98
C ASP A 503 -18.33 -11.10 -4.65
N SER A 504 -19.63 -11.09 -4.96
CA SER A 504 -20.33 -9.98 -5.63
C SER A 504 -19.63 -9.43 -6.89
N PRO A 505 -19.34 -10.25 -7.93
CA PRO A 505 -18.68 -9.76 -9.14
C PRO A 505 -19.55 -8.74 -9.89
N GLY A 506 -18.96 -7.62 -10.29
CA GLY A 506 -19.64 -6.56 -11.03
C GLY A 506 -20.50 -5.61 -10.20
N VAL A 507 -20.57 -5.80 -8.88
CA VAL A 507 -21.37 -4.97 -7.96
C VAL A 507 -20.59 -4.70 -6.68
N HIS A 508 -20.32 -3.43 -6.40
CA HIS A 508 -19.66 -3.03 -5.16
C HIS A 508 -20.42 -3.45 -3.90
N VAL A 509 -19.67 -3.79 -2.86
CA VAL A 509 -20.19 -4.26 -1.58
C VAL A 509 -20.05 -3.24 -0.46
N ALA A 510 -20.77 -3.47 0.65
CA ALA A 510 -20.48 -2.90 1.96
C ALA A 510 -19.55 -3.83 2.78
N PRO A 511 -18.62 -3.27 3.61
CA PRO A 511 -18.26 -1.85 3.70
C PRO A 511 -17.66 -1.30 2.39
N ALA A 512 -17.82 0.01 2.15
CA ALA A 512 -17.31 0.62 0.92
C ALA A 512 -15.78 0.50 0.78
N SER A 513 -15.06 0.62 1.90
CA SER A 513 -13.63 0.33 2.01
C SER A 513 -13.40 -0.63 3.18
N LEU A 514 -12.67 -1.70 2.92
CA LEU A 514 -12.25 -2.64 3.96
C LEU A 514 -11.25 -1.98 4.92
N TYR A 515 -10.23 -1.31 4.40
CA TYR A 515 -9.22 -0.66 5.24
C TYR A 515 -9.82 0.41 6.16
N LEU A 516 -10.68 1.28 5.61
CA LEU A 516 -11.28 2.36 6.40
C LEU A 516 -12.28 1.84 7.42
N ALA A 517 -13.05 0.79 7.10
CA ALA A 517 -13.92 0.14 8.07
C ALA A 517 -13.11 -0.48 9.23
N GLN A 518 -12.03 -1.19 8.91
CA GLN A 518 -11.13 -1.78 9.90
C GLN A 518 -10.45 -0.72 10.78
N LEU A 519 -9.98 0.37 10.16
CA LEU A 519 -9.36 1.48 10.89
C LEU A 519 -10.34 2.17 11.82
N ASN A 520 -11.58 2.36 11.38
CA ASN A 520 -12.63 2.92 12.20
C ASN A 520 -13.01 1.99 13.36
N GLU A 521 -13.06 0.67 13.15
CA GLU A 521 -13.31 -0.28 14.24
C GLU A 521 -12.17 -0.26 15.28
N ARG A 522 -10.92 -0.19 14.83
CA ARG A 522 -9.74 -0.24 15.70
C ARG A 522 -9.50 1.08 16.45
N LEU A 523 -9.59 2.22 15.76
CA LEU A 523 -9.16 3.52 16.29
C LEU A 523 -10.25 4.61 16.27
N GLY A 524 -11.43 4.31 15.72
CA GLY A 524 -12.55 5.24 15.66
C GLY A 524 -12.44 6.31 14.57
N ARG A 525 -13.48 7.13 14.46
CA ARG A 525 -13.65 8.17 13.43
C ARG A 525 -12.45 9.09 13.28
N LYS A 526 -11.85 9.51 14.40
CA LYS A 526 -10.75 10.48 14.38
C LYS A 526 -9.55 9.97 13.58
N ALA A 527 -9.31 8.66 13.61
CA ALA A 527 -8.25 8.05 12.83
C ALA A 527 -8.46 8.19 11.31
N LEU A 528 -9.71 8.16 10.84
CA LEU A 528 -10.04 8.40 9.43
C LEU A 528 -9.79 9.85 9.04
N GLU A 529 -10.25 10.78 9.86
CA GLU A 529 -10.07 12.23 9.63
C GLU A 529 -8.58 12.59 9.54
N ASN A 530 -7.76 12.00 10.42
CA ASN A 530 -6.32 12.21 10.46
C ASN A 530 -5.60 11.83 9.15
N ILE A 531 -6.16 10.89 8.38
CA ILE A 531 -5.61 10.47 7.08
C ILE A 531 -6.45 10.99 5.90
N GLY A 532 -7.31 11.98 6.15
CA GLY A 532 -8.07 12.70 5.13
C GLY A 532 -9.28 11.94 4.58
N TYR A 533 -9.96 11.13 5.41
CA TYR A 533 -11.23 10.49 5.06
C TYR A 533 -12.33 10.86 6.06
N GLU A 534 -13.49 11.29 5.55
CA GLU A 534 -14.67 11.62 6.36
C GLU A 534 -15.71 10.48 6.35
N ILE A 535 -16.60 10.40 7.34
CA ILE A 535 -17.57 9.27 7.45
C ILE A 535 -18.48 9.14 6.22
N GLU A 536 -18.82 10.23 5.53
CA GLU A 536 -19.60 10.12 4.30
C GLU A 536 -18.90 9.20 3.28
N SER A 537 -17.57 9.10 3.30
CA SER A 537 -16.80 8.17 2.46
C SER A 537 -16.92 6.68 2.81
N LEU A 538 -17.50 6.31 3.95
CA LEU A 538 -17.72 4.90 4.34
C LEU A 538 -18.99 4.29 3.73
N ASP A 539 -20.01 5.12 3.52
CA ASP A 539 -21.29 4.72 2.92
C ASP A 539 -21.45 5.29 1.49
N HIS A 540 -20.77 6.41 1.22
CA HIS A 540 -20.75 7.13 -0.05
C HIS A 540 -19.32 7.55 -0.40
N ILE A 541 -18.56 6.65 -1.03
CA ILE A 541 -17.56 7.13 -1.99
C ILE A 541 -18.37 7.57 -3.20
N SER A 542 -18.81 8.83 -3.21
CA SER A 542 -19.32 9.47 -4.42
C SER A 542 -18.17 9.55 -5.42
N PHE A 543 -18.37 8.85 -6.53
CA PHE A 543 -17.39 8.56 -7.58
C PHE A 543 -16.88 9.77 -8.33
#